data_AF-A0A7Y8LKG0-F1
#
_entry.id   AF-A0A7Y8LKG0-F1
#
_cell.length_a   1.000
_cell.length_b   1.000
_cell.length_c   1.000
_cell.angle_alpha   90.00
_cell.angle_beta   90.00
_cell.angle_gamma   90.00
#
_symmetry.space_group_name_H-M   'P 1'
#
loop_
_entity.id
_entity.type
_entity.pdbx_description
1 polymer ?
#
loop_
_entity_poly.entity_id
_entity_poly.type
_entity_poly.pdbx_seq_one_letter_code
_entity_poly.pdbx_strand_id
1 'polypeptide(L)'
;GTGITARDVTPEATRDVLDRELPGFGELMRAYGLGFTRRAALSRGLAGTRNTCLIVNLPGSPKGAAQSLDAILDLVPHVVDLLRGKTAHAEDLKRS
;
A
#
# COMPACT_ATOMS: atom_id res chain seq x y z
N GLY A 1 -12.51 1.98 -9.73
CA GLY A 1 -11.05 2.10 -9.76
C GLY A 1 -10.59 3.14 -8.75
N THR A 2 -9.34 3.59 -8.85
CA THR A 2 -8.72 4.57 -7.94
C THR A 2 -8.63 5.98 -8.54
N GLY A 3 -9.30 6.22 -9.67
CA GLY A 3 -9.36 7.51 -10.34
C GLY A 3 -10.31 8.50 -9.64
N ILE A 4 -10.65 9.58 -10.36
CA ILE A 4 -11.49 10.67 -9.85
C ILE A 4 -12.92 10.65 -10.41
N THR A 5 -13.28 9.64 -11.21
CA THR A 5 -14.62 9.57 -11.79
C THR A 5 -15.63 9.06 -10.77
N ALA A 6 -16.93 9.33 -10.97
CA ALA A 6 -17.98 8.88 -10.06
C ALA A 6 -18.05 7.35 -9.85
N ARG A 7 -17.47 6.55 -10.78
CA ARG A 7 -17.39 5.09 -10.67
C ARG A 7 -16.14 4.61 -9.93
N ASP A 8 -15.21 5.51 -9.62
CA ASP A 8 -13.96 5.20 -8.95
C ASP A 8 -14.13 5.21 -7.42
N VAL A 9 -14.76 4.15 -6.93
CA VAL A 9 -15.10 3.96 -5.51
C VAL A 9 -14.20 2.95 -4.79
N THR A 10 -13.12 2.50 -5.43
CA THR A 10 -12.24 1.47 -4.86
C THR A 10 -11.57 1.93 -3.55
N PRO A 11 -11.06 3.16 -3.41
CA PRO A 11 -10.50 3.64 -2.16
C PRO A 11 -11.52 3.65 -1.01
N GLU A 12 -12.75 4.10 -1.27
CA GLU A 12 -13.85 4.14 -0.30
C GLU A 12 -14.22 2.74 0.15
N ALA A 13 -14.49 1.83 -0.79
CA ALA A 13 -14.79 0.44 -0.49
C ALA A 13 -13.65 -0.27 0.25
N THR A 14 -12.40 0.12 -0.01
CA THR A 14 -11.25 -0.40 0.73
C THR A 14 -11.26 0.14 2.16
N ARG A 15 -11.37 1.46 2.35
CA ARG A 15 -11.43 2.10 3.67
C ARG A 15 -12.52 1.49 4.56
N ASP A 16 -13.69 1.22 4.00
CA ASP A 16 -14.83 0.65 4.74
C ASP A 16 -14.56 -0.74 5.33
N VAL A 17 -13.55 -1.47 4.82
CA VAL A 17 -13.22 -2.83 5.28
C VAL A 17 -11.89 -2.92 6.03
N LEU A 18 -11.11 -1.85 6.10
CA LEU A 18 -9.81 -1.85 6.77
C LEU A 18 -9.98 -1.74 8.30
N ASP A 19 -9.19 -2.53 9.04
CA ASP A 19 -9.06 -2.34 10.49
C ASP A 19 -8.11 -1.18 10.81
N ARG A 20 -7.06 -1.01 10.00
CA ARG A 20 -6.07 0.07 10.11
C ARG A 20 -5.60 0.50 8.73
N GLU A 21 -5.57 1.80 8.49
CA GLU A 21 -4.95 2.38 7.29
C GLU A 21 -3.42 2.44 7.44
N LEU A 22 -2.72 2.29 6.31
CA LEU A 22 -1.27 2.47 6.16
C LEU A 22 -1.03 3.64 5.20
N PRO A 23 -1.23 4.91 5.62
CA PRO A 23 -1.17 6.07 4.72
C PRO A 23 0.17 6.20 3.99
N GLY A 24 1.28 5.82 4.64
CA GLY A 24 2.63 5.86 4.08
C GLY A 24 2.81 5.03 2.80
N PHE A 25 2.06 3.94 2.61
CA PHE A 25 2.10 3.17 1.36
C PHE A 25 1.54 3.98 0.19
N GLY A 26 0.40 4.65 0.38
CA GLY A 26 -0.17 5.53 -0.64
C GLY A 26 0.74 6.70 -0.97
N GLU A 27 1.41 7.26 0.04
CA GLU A 27 2.40 8.33 -0.12
C GLU A 27 3.61 7.88 -0.94
N LEU A 28 4.22 6.75 -0.60
CA LEU A 28 5.36 6.17 -1.31
C LEU A 28 5.03 5.86 -2.77
N MET A 29 3.89 5.20 -3.03
CA MET A 29 3.46 4.88 -4.40
C MET A 29 3.26 6.15 -5.25
N ARG A 30 2.65 7.20 -4.69
CA ARG A 30 2.49 8.47 -5.40
C ARG A 30 3.83 9.16 -5.62
N ALA A 31 4.68 9.23 -4.59
CA ALA A 31 5.99 9.88 -4.66
C ALA A 31 6.90 9.21 -5.70
N TYR A 32 6.97 7.87 -5.69
CA TYR A 32 7.71 7.11 -6.69
C TYR A 32 7.12 7.29 -8.10
N GLY A 33 5.79 7.22 -8.21
CA GLY A 33 5.06 7.43 -9.47
C GLY A 33 5.30 8.80 -10.12
N LEU A 34 5.51 9.85 -9.31
CA LEU A 34 5.82 11.20 -9.81
C LEU A 34 7.13 11.26 -10.60
N GLY A 35 8.07 10.34 -10.38
CA GLY A 35 9.27 10.19 -11.20
C GLY A 35 8.98 9.77 -12.65
N PHE A 36 7.81 9.20 -12.92
CA PHE A 36 7.41 8.74 -14.26
C PHE A 36 6.32 9.60 -14.88
N THR A 37 5.39 10.13 -14.08
CA THR A 37 4.29 10.96 -14.57
C THR A 37 3.68 11.83 -13.48
N ARG A 38 3.41 13.10 -13.79
CA ARG A 38 2.67 14.00 -12.89
C ARG A 38 1.27 13.50 -12.54
N ARG A 39 0.68 12.66 -13.40
CA ARG A 39 -0.66 12.08 -13.17
C ARG A 39 -0.70 11.15 -11.97
N ALA A 40 0.44 10.66 -11.47
CA ALA A 40 0.50 9.83 -10.28
C ALA A 40 -0.13 10.53 -9.05
N ALA A 41 -0.04 11.87 -8.98
CA ALA A 41 -0.67 12.67 -7.93
C ALA A 41 -2.21 12.57 -7.89
N LEU A 42 -2.85 12.18 -9.00
CA LEU A 42 -4.31 12.03 -9.07
C LEU A 42 -4.80 10.69 -8.49
N SER A 43 -3.89 9.76 -8.20
CA SER A 43 -4.26 8.46 -7.63
C SER A 43 -4.83 8.63 -6.23
N ARG A 44 -6.05 8.13 -6.02
CA ARG A 44 -6.69 8.05 -4.71
C ARG A 44 -6.44 6.72 -4.00
N GLY A 45 -5.59 5.86 -4.56
CA GLY A 45 -5.29 4.55 -3.98
C GLY A 45 -4.73 4.65 -2.56
N LEU A 46 -5.20 3.76 -1.70
CA LEU A 46 -4.73 3.61 -0.32
C LEU A 46 -4.32 2.17 -0.03
N ALA A 47 -3.75 1.96 1.15
CA ALA A 47 -3.42 0.64 1.66
C ALA A 47 -3.76 0.55 3.14
N GLY A 48 -3.89 -0.66 3.63
CA GLY A 48 -4.12 -0.93 5.04
C GLY A 48 -4.22 -2.42 5.33
N THR A 49 -4.56 -2.75 6.56
CA THR A 49 -4.65 -4.14 7.00
C THR A 49 -6.08 -4.49 7.39
N ARG A 50 -6.46 -5.74 7.15
CA ARG A 50 -7.69 -6.36 7.64
C ARG A 50 -7.36 -7.76 8.16
N ASN A 51 -7.57 -8.00 9.45
CA ASN A 51 -7.09 -9.18 10.16
C ASN A 51 -5.59 -9.40 9.88
N THR A 52 -5.24 -10.53 9.27
CA THR A 52 -3.88 -10.91 8.89
C THR A 52 -3.56 -10.61 7.41
N CYS A 53 -4.38 -9.80 6.74
CA CYS A 53 -4.26 -9.48 5.32
C CYS A 53 -3.82 -8.03 5.11
N LEU A 54 -2.83 -7.82 4.25
CA LEU A 54 -2.47 -6.51 3.69
C LEU A 54 -3.30 -6.28 2.41
N ILE A 55 -4.01 -5.17 2.34
CA ILE A 55 -4.78 -4.75 1.18
C ILE A 55 -4.14 -3.48 0.61
N VAL A 56 -3.85 -3.47 -0.69
CA VAL A 56 -3.24 -2.33 -1.40
C VAL A 56 -4.02 -2.05 -2.68
N ASN A 57 -4.40 -0.80 -2.90
CA ASN A 57 -5.00 -0.38 -4.17
C ASN A 57 -3.90 0.00 -5.18
N LEU A 58 -3.87 -0.71 -6.30
CA LEU A 58 -2.96 -0.41 -7.42
C LEU A 58 -3.69 0.28 -8.58
N PRO A 59 -2.99 1.07 -9.40
CA PRO A 59 -3.55 1.64 -10.63
C PRO A 59 -4.06 0.57 -11.61
N GLY A 60 -5.08 0.90 -12.41
CA GLY A 60 -5.65 -0.05 -13.37
C GLY A 60 -4.78 -0.37 -14.60
N SER A 61 -3.81 0.49 -14.94
CA SER A 61 -2.88 0.21 -16.03
C SER A 61 -1.77 -0.75 -15.57
N PRO A 62 -1.39 -1.78 -16.35
CA PRO A 62 -0.32 -2.71 -15.97
C PRO A 62 1.00 -2.02 -15.60
N LYS A 63 1.40 -1.00 -16.36
CA LYS A 63 2.61 -0.21 -16.08
C LYS A 63 2.54 0.51 -14.73
N GLY A 64 1.44 1.24 -14.47
CA GLY A 64 1.25 1.95 -13.22
C GLY A 64 1.13 1.02 -12.01
N ALA A 65 0.54 -0.16 -12.19
CA ALA A 65 0.47 -1.19 -11.15
C ALA A 65 1.87 -1.70 -10.76
N ALA A 66 2.69 -2.07 -11.75
CA ALA A 66 4.06 -2.52 -11.52
C ALA A 66 4.89 -1.45 -10.80
N GLN A 67 4.88 -0.21 -11.30
CA GLN A 67 5.62 0.91 -10.69
C GLN A 67 5.17 1.19 -9.25
N SER A 68 3.87 1.11 -8.97
CA SER A 68 3.36 1.33 -7.62
C SER A 68 3.74 0.18 -6.70
N LEU A 69 3.70 -1.06 -7.19
CA LEU A 69 4.12 -2.22 -6.41
C LEU A 69 5.62 -2.18 -6.10
N ASP A 70 6.47 -1.83 -7.07
CA ASP A 70 7.92 -1.69 -6.88
C ASP A 70 8.26 -0.70 -5.75
N ALA A 71 7.46 0.36 -5.58
CA ALA A 71 7.67 1.38 -4.56
C ALA A 71 7.48 0.89 -3.10
N ILE A 72 6.84 -0.27 -2.91
CA ILE A 72 6.47 -0.79 -1.59
C ILE A 72 6.88 -2.25 -1.38
N LEU A 73 7.41 -2.92 -2.41
CA LEU A 73 7.56 -4.36 -2.45
C LEU A 73 8.53 -4.88 -1.37
N ASP A 74 9.56 -4.12 -1.06
CA ASP A 74 10.56 -4.41 -0.02
C ASP A 74 9.98 -4.33 1.40
N LEU A 75 8.93 -3.55 1.61
CA LEU A 75 8.24 -3.42 2.90
C LEU A 75 7.23 -4.56 3.14
N VAL A 76 6.70 -5.18 2.08
CA VAL A 76 5.64 -6.19 2.17
C VAL A 76 6.02 -7.38 3.08
N PRO A 77 7.21 -8.00 2.98
CA PRO A 77 7.58 -9.12 3.84
C PRO A 77 7.52 -8.77 5.34
N HIS A 78 8.01 -7.60 5.72
CA HIS A 78 8.00 -7.14 7.11
C HIS A 78 6.56 -6.94 7.61
N VAL A 79 5.70 -6.30 6.81
CA VAL A 79 4.29 -6.11 7.15
C VAL A 79 3.58 -7.46 7.33
N VAL A 80 3.83 -8.42 6.44
CA VAL A 80 3.23 -9.76 6.52
C VAL A 80 3.70 -10.52 7.76
N ASP A 81 4.98 -10.40 8.14
CA ASP A 81 5.49 -11.02 9.37
C ASP A 81 4.85 -10.41 10.63
N LEU A 82 4.69 -9.09 10.68
CA LEU A 82 3.97 -8.40 11.77
C LEU A 82 2.51 -8.86 11.87
N LEU A 83 1.82 -8.97 10.74
CA LEU A 83 0.44 -9.46 10.69
C LEU A 83 0.29 -10.92 11.12
N ARG A 84 1.37 -11.71 11.05
CA ARG A 84 1.43 -13.09 11.54
C ARG A 84 1.86 -13.20 13.01
N GLY A 85 2.03 -12.07 13.70
CA GLY A 85 2.46 -12.02 15.10
C GLY A 85 3.96 -12.23 15.30
N LYS A 86 4.77 -12.18 14.24
CA LYS A 86 6.23 -12.18 14.36
C LYS A 86 6.71 -10.76 14.62
N THR A 87 6.60 -10.32 15.86
CA THR A 87 6.93 -8.95 16.29
C THR A 87 8.36 -8.78 16.81
N ALA A 88 9.20 -9.81 16.71
CA ALA A 88 10.58 -9.72 17.16
C ALA A 88 11.34 -8.70 16.30
N HIS A 89 11.94 -7.69 16.92
CA HIS A 89 12.83 -6.78 16.23
C HIS A 89 14.19 -7.45 16.09
N ALA A 90 14.89 -7.25 14.96
CA ALA A 90 16.21 -7.85 14.73
C ALA A 90 17.26 -7.44 15.80
N GLU A 91 17.00 -6.40 16.59
CA GLU A 91 17.82 -6.01 17.74
C GLU A 91 17.61 -6.91 18.98
N ASP A 92 16.44 -7.55 19.10
CA ASP A 92 16.10 -8.39 20.26
C ASP A 92 16.88 -9.72 20.26
N LEU A 93 17.24 -10.24 19.07
CA LEU A 93 18.03 -11.47 18.91
C LEU A 93 19.53 -11.28 19.17
N LYS A 94 20.05 -10.05 19.14
CA LYS A 94 21.48 -9.78 19.36
C LYS A 94 21.83 -9.60 20.85
N ARG A 95 20.82 -9.56 21.73
CA ARG A 95 20.97 -9.37 23.17
C ARG A 95 20.69 -10.63 24.01
N SER A 96 20.37 -11.74 23.36
CA SER A 96 20.08 -13.05 23.98
C SER A 96 21.20 -14.05 23.76
#